data_AF-A0A3D6BMZ6-F1
#
_entry.id   AF-A0A3D6BMZ6-F1
#
_cell.length_a   1.000
_cell.length_b   1.000
_cell.length_c   1.000
_cell.angle_alpha   90.00
_cell.angle_beta   90.00
_cell.angle_gamma   90.00
#
_symmetry.space_group_name_H-M   'P 1'
#
loop_
_entity.id
_entity.type
_entity.pdbx_description
1 polymer ?
#
loop_
_entity_poly.entity_id
_entity_poly.type
_entity_poly.pdbx_seq_one_letter_code
_entity_poly.pdbx_strand_id
1 'polypeptide(L)'
;MIKMDVNEFDFNSFFYSISLNFSHHGLNSKTLGKWINKLFHKNDAYNTPVVISPMRNNGNFDINHELNLSKERLMGNVLFDLVKRNESYLLGKYKVSKFIFSPKVLSGLPVFDFTEDFISNLKSSYLFEKQLGIKKLDDRIEYWDFAIGYLERKINKIERNYGHIIYENGDLFDNEDRLNRFLLEDKSHITKKVRQVLNFLKVTNKKSNRKFWQIPEGTVRIELSEEKLIKWLALFEVNLEELSPSDLIEIGLPGFFTIDFLLEDKKGNIIEFSKLSSGERQMILNTNSILYHIFNLESVHHNSIEEEGFNRVRYKNVNVLLDEVELYYHPEMQRKLVADLVSNLERVKSNKHNGIASINVCILTHSPFILSDIPSSNVLRLNDGGSPSEQSQSFGANIHELLTNSFFMDSTTGAFAEDKIREIVEFHYRVKLADDTELDILRKEYTQKMEYFNFIVENIGEDLIKGVLENHIEFIEENILYDDYKP
;
A
#
# COMPACT_ATOMS: atom_id res chain seq x y z
N MET A 1 2.75 31.06 18.06
CA MET A 1 3.87 30.23 17.55
C MET A 1 4.97 30.24 18.61
N ILE A 2 5.12 29.14 19.35
CA ILE A 2 6.26 28.96 20.26
C ILE A 2 7.47 28.75 19.36
N LYS A 3 8.40 29.72 19.32
CA LYS A 3 9.70 29.52 18.71
C LYS A 3 10.50 28.64 19.67
N MET A 4 10.51 27.33 19.44
CA MET A 4 11.55 26.49 20.03
C MET A 4 12.89 26.89 19.43
N ASP A 5 13.89 27.10 20.29
CA ASP A 5 15.27 27.22 19.85
C ASP A 5 15.72 25.85 19.34
N VAL A 6 16.25 25.80 18.11
CA VAL A 6 16.66 24.52 17.46
C VAL A 6 17.73 23.81 18.30
N ASN A 7 18.47 24.56 19.12
CA ASN A 7 19.49 24.02 20.02
C ASN A 7 18.91 23.27 21.24
N GLU A 8 17.62 23.44 21.55
CA GLU A 8 16.93 22.72 22.64
C GLU A 8 16.23 21.44 22.15
N PHE A 9 16.23 21.16 20.83
CA PHE A 9 15.57 19.99 20.27
C PHE A 9 16.46 18.73 20.40
N ASP A 10 16.06 17.80 21.27
CA ASP A 10 16.75 16.51 21.42
C ASP A 10 16.51 15.62 20.20
N PHE A 11 17.53 15.52 19.33
CA PHE A 11 17.50 14.65 18.17
C PHE A 11 17.38 13.15 18.51
N ASN A 12 17.64 12.72 19.75
CA ASN A 12 17.35 11.33 20.15
C ASN A 12 15.85 11.02 20.12
N SER A 13 15.01 12.06 20.27
CA SER A 13 13.55 11.96 20.17
C SER A 13 13.05 12.06 18.71
N PHE A 14 13.93 12.33 17.75
CA PHE A 14 13.54 12.49 16.35
C PHE A 14 13.05 11.15 15.76
N PHE A 15 12.00 11.23 14.92
CA PHE A 15 11.31 10.05 14.40
C PHE A 15 11.24 10.05 12.88
N TYR A 16 11.22 8.85 12.31
CA TYR A 16 10.95 8.67 10.89
C TYR A 16 9.45 8.50 10.66
N SER A 17 8.88 9.22 9.70
CA SER A 17 7.45 9.13 9.39
C SER A 17 7.18 8.24 8.18
N ILE A 18 6.29 7.25 8.31
CA ILE A 18 5.77 6.45 7.20
C ILE A 18 4.31 6.87 6.99
N SER A 19 4.02 7.57 5.90
CA SER A 19 2.67 8.02 5.57
C SER A 19 2.11 7.24 4.37
N LEU A 20 0.99 6.56 4.59
CA LEU A 20 0.16 5.96 3.55
C LEU A 20 -1.08 6.83 3.38
N ASN A 21 -1.25 7.44 2.21
CA ASN A 21 -2.36 8.34 1.91
C ASN A 21 -3.16 7.85 0.69
N PHE A 22 -4.32 7.25 0.95
CA PHE A 22 -5.25 6.79 -0.10
C PHE A 22 -6.47 7.70 -0.25
N SER A 23 -6.53 8.79 0.49
CA SER A 23 -7.42 9.92 0.19
C SER A 23 -7.07 10.50 -1.19
N HIS A 24 -7.85 10.18 -2.21
CA HIS A 24 -7.54 10.51 -3.61
C HIS A 24 -7.44 12.02 -3.85
N HIS A 25 -8.25 12.81 -3.14
CA HIS A 25 -8.25 14.27 -3.22
C HIS A 25 -7.26 14.93 -2.25
N GLY A 26 -6.68 14.17 -1.31
CA GLY A 26 -5.64 14.61 -0.40
C GLY A 26 -4.30 14.88 -1.09
N LEU A 27 -3.46 15.69 -0.42
CA LEU A 27 -2.08 15.99 -0.84
C LEU A 27 -1.93 16.44 -2.30
N ASN A 28 -2.96 17.09 -2.85
CA ASN A 28 -2.96 17.56 -4.22
C ASN A 28 -2.27 18.92 -4.34
N SER A 29 -1.15 18.97 -5.06
CA SER A 29 -0.36 20.20 -5.23
C SER A 29 -1.06 21.29 -6.04
N LYS A 30 -2.12 20.97 -6.79
CA LYS A 30 -2.95 21.98 -7.48
C LYS A 30 -3.82 22.77 -6.50
N THR A 31 -4.15 22.17 -5.35
CA THR A 31 -5.03 22.78 -4.33
C THR A 31 -4.21 23.35 -3.17
N LEU A 32 -3.27 22.55 -2.63
CA LEU A 32 -2.44 22.94 -1.47
C LEU A 32 -1.25 23.83 -1.85
N GLY A 33 -0.90 23.87 -3.15
CA GLY A 33 0.27 24.56 -3.67
C GLY A 33 1.46 23.64 -3.93
N LYS A 34 2.43 24.13 -4.72
CA LYS A 34 3.57 23.34 -5.22
C LYS A 34 4.55 22.87 -4.14
N TRP A 35 4.48 23.41 -2.92
CA TRP A 35 5.37 23.02 -1.82
C TRP A 35 5.23 21.54 -1.45
N ILE A 36 4.03 20.96 -1.56
CA ILE A 36 3.78 19.55 -1.23
C ILE A 36 4.57 18.59 -2.12
N ASN A 37 4.85 18.98 -3.38
CA ASN A 37 5.66 18.17 -4.28
C ASN A 37 7.10 17.97 -3.78
N LYS A 38 7.60 18.86 -2.90
CA LYS A 38 8.93 18.70 -2.29
C LYS A 38 8.94 17.66 -1.16
N LEU A 39 7.80 17.34 -0.57
CA LEU A 39 7.70 16.27 0.43
C LEU A 39 7.69 14.89 -0.22
N PHE A 40 7.18 14.78 -1.45
CA PHE A 40 7.24 13.58 -2.24
C PHE A 40 8.65 13.37 -2.79
N HIS A 41 9.37 12.40 -2.24
CA HIS A 41 10.70 12.00 -2.71
C HIS A 41 10.74 10.48 -2.85
N LYS A 42 11.68 10.01 -3.66
CA LYS A 42 12.00 8.59 -3.76
C LYS A 42 12.92 8.23 -2.60
N ASN A 43 12.83 6.99 -2.09
CA ASN A 43 13.65 6.47 -0.99
C ASN A 43 15.11 6.93 -1.12
N ASP A 44 15.52 7.86 -0.27
CA ASP A 44 16.81 8.54 -0.28
C ASP A 44 17.75 7.96 0.77
N ALA A 45 17.59 6.65 1.05
CA ALA A 45 18.25 5.95 2.13
C ALA A 45 17.87 6.47 3.53
N TYR A 46 16.62 6.90 3.69
CA TYR A 46 16.03 7.39 4.95
C TYR A 46 16.64 8.71 5.45
N ASN A 47 17.24 9.50 4.56
CA ASN A 47 17.81 10.81 4.92
C ASN A 47 16.71 11.82 5.21
N THR A 48 15.69 11.89 4.35
CA THR A 48 14.49 12.69 4.61
C THR A 48 13.63 11.93 5.64
N PRO A 49 13.23 12.54 6.77
CA PRO A 49 12.60 11.86 7.91
C PRO A 49 11.11 11.51 7.68
N VAL A 50 10.70 11.34 6.43
CA VAL A 50 9.34 10.99 6.07
C VAL A 50 9.38 10.17 4.78
N VAL A 51 8.43 9.26 4.56
CA VAL A 51 8.09 8.74 3.23
C VAL A 51 6.59 8.86 3.07
N ILE A 52 6.14 9.36 1.93
CA ILE A 52 4.72 9.46 1.60
C ILE A 52 4.45 8.54 0.41
N SER A 53 3.57 7.57 0.59
CA SER A 53 3.15 6.63 -0.44
C SER A 53 1.62 6.69 -0.64
N PRO A 54 1.11 6.62 -1.87
CA PRO A 54 1.84 6.55 -3.14
C PRO A 54 2.53 7.87 -3.50
N MET A 55 3.59 7.80 -4.31
CA MET A 55 4.25 8.98 -4.87
C MET A 55 3.28 9.73 -5.80
N ARG A 56 2.98 10.99 -5.49
CA ARG A 56 2.10 11.82 -6.33
C ARG A 56 2.88 12.86 -7.13
N ASN A 57 2.38 13.16 -8.32
CA ASN A 57 2.82 14.26 -9.16
C ASN A 57 1.60 15.06 -9.60
N ASN A 58 1.46 16.29 -9.09
CA ASN A 58 0.29 17.14 -9.30
C ASN A 58 -1.03 16.46 -8.89
N GLY A 59 -1.02 15.76 -7.76
CA GLY A 59 -2.15 15.01 -7.20
C GLY A 59 -2.35 13.61 -7.78
N ASN A 60 -1.79 13.32 -8.96
CA ASN A 60 -1.94 12.03 -9.64
C ASN A 60 -0.85 11.04 -9.21
N PHE A 61 -1.17 9.75 -9.18
CA PHE A 61 -0.18 8.67 -9.05
C PHE A 61 -0.47 7.56 -10.07
N ASP A 62 0.59 6.84 -10.46
CA ASP A 62 0.46 5.67 -11.34
C ASP A 62 0.22 4.42 -10.49
N ILE A 63 -1.02 3.93 -10.48
CA ILE A 63 -1.43 2.76 -9.69
C ILE A 63 -0.68 1.48 -10.07
N ASN A 64 -0.37 1.30 -11.35
CA ASN A 64 0.36 0.10 -11.81
C ASN A 64 1.81 0.17 -11.36
N HIS A 65 2.41 1.36 -11.36
CA HIS A 65 3.74 1.56 -10.82
C HIS A 65 3.77 1.30 -9.30
N GLU A 66 2.82 1.85 -8.54
CA GLU A 66 2.73 1.64 -7.08
C GLU A 66 2.48 0.16 -6.74
N LEU A 67 1.62 -0.52 -7.50
CA LEU A 67 1.37 -1.95 -7.34
C LEU A 67 2.66 -2.76 -7.50
N ASN A 68 3.45 -2.47 -8.54
CA ASN A 68 4.73 -3.12 -8.77
C ASN A 68 5.70 -2.85 -7.61
N LEU A 69 5.85 -1.60 -7.18
CA LEU A 69 6.70 -1.24 -6.05
C LEU A 69 6.28 -1.96 -4.76
N SER A 70 4.98 -2.01 -4.49
CA SER A 70 4.44 -2.68 -3.30
C SER A 70 4.66 -4.19 -3.35
N LYS A 71 4.57 -4.82 -4.52
CA LYS A 71 4.95 -6.24 -4.69
C LYS A 71 6.45 -6.47 -4.47
N GLU A 72 7.31 -5.55 -4.90
CA GLU A 72 8.75 -5.62 -4.59
C GLU A 72 9.00 -5.50 -3.07
N ARG A 73 8.28 -4.59 -2.37
CA ARG A 73 8.36 -4.47 -0.90
C ARG A 73 7.89 -5.75 -0.20
N LEU A 74 6.78 -6.33 -0.65
CA LEU A 74 6.28 -7.63 -0.16
C LEU A 74 7.32 -8.73 -0.34
N MET A 75 7.91 -8.86 -1.54
CA MET A 75 8.98 -9.83 -1.77
C MET A 75 10.15 -9.60 -0.80
N GLY A 76 10.51 -8.34 -0.51
CA GLY A 76 11.61 -8.03 0.40
C GLY A 76 11.36 -8.51 1.82
N ASN A 77 10.14 -8.29 2.33
CA ASN A 77 9.76 -8.78 3.66
C ASN A 77 9.69 -10.30 3.71
N VAL A 78 9.12 -10.93 2.68
CA VAL A 78 9.05 -12.39 2.62
C VAL A 78 10.45 -13.00 2.55
N LEU A 79 11.36 -12.43 1.74
CA LEU A 79 12.75 -12.85 1.70
C LEU A 79 13.44 -12.70 3.06
N PHE A 80 13.19 -11.58 3.74
CA PHE A 80 13.75 -11.31 5.05
C PHE A 80 13.29 -12.34 6.09
N ASP A 81 11.99 -12.69 6.08
CA ASP A 81 11.45 -13.75 6.93
C ASP A 81 12.04 -15.12 6.59
N LEU A 82 12.13 -15.47 5.30
CA LEU A 82 12.69 -16.74 4.84
C LEU A 82 14.14 -16.92 5.28
N VAL A 83 14.96 -15.89 5.11
CA VAL A 83 16.38 -15.92 5.51
C VAL A 83 16.51 -16.04 7.02
N LYS A 84 15.69 -15.32 7.79
CA LYS A 84 15.66 -15.39 9.26
C LYS A 84 14.93 -16.61 9.82
N ARG A 85 14.37 -17.47 8.94
CA ARG A 85 13.59 -18.66 9.30
C ARG A 85 12.37 -18.33 10.18
N ASN A 86 11.79 -17.15 9.97
CA ASN A 86 10.56 -16.74 10.60
C ASN A 86 9.37 -17.28 9.81
N GLU A 87 8.36 -17.80 10.50
CA GLU A 87 7.08 -18.06 9.87
C GLU A 87 6.33 -16.75 9.64
N SER A 88 5.82 -16.57 8.42
CA SER A 88 5.16 -15.34 8.00
C SER A 88 3.88 -15.70 7.26
N TYR A 89 2.77 -15.15 7.75
CA TYR A 89 1.44 -15.32 7.15
C TYR A 89 0.89 -13.96 6.75
N LEU A 90 0.42 -13.85 5.50
CA LEU A 90 -0.29 -12.68 5.01
C LEU A 90 -1.75 -12.76 5.48
N LEU A 91 -2.21 -11.71 6.18
CA LEU A 91 -3.55 -11.63 6.80
C LEU A 91 -3.86 -12.80 7.75
N GLY A 92 -2.83 -13.42 8.35
CA GLY A 92 -2.97 -14.63 9.17
C GLY A 92 -3.57 -15.85 8.43
N LYS A 93 -3.66 -15.79 7.09
CA LYS A 93 -4.44 -16.70 6.24
C LYS A 93 -3.58 -17.40 5.19
N TYR A 94 -2.65 -16.68 4.57
CA TYR A 94 -1.90 -17.15 3.41
C TYR A 94 -0.40 -17.25 3.69
N LYS A 95 0.24 -18.32 3.24
CA LYS A 95 1.70 -18.41 3.15
C LYS A 95 2.12 -18.25 1.68
N VAL A 96 3.26 -17.59 1.42
CA VAL A 96 3.82 -17.54 0.06
C VAL A 96 4.44 -18.89 -0.26
N SER A 97 3.93 -19.61 -1.26
CA SER A 97 4.48 -20.93 -1.63
C SER A 97 5.50 -20.83 -2.77
N LYS A 98 5.25 -19.93 -3.73
CA LYS A 98 6.17 -19.67 -4.86
C LYS A 98 6.18 -18.20 -5.29
N PHE A 99 7.27 -17.82 -5.92
CA PHE A 99 7.53 -16.52 -6.52
C PHE A 99 7.45 -16.65 -8.04
N ILE A 100 6.67 -15.79 -8.69
CA ILE A 100 6.46 -15.76 -10.13
C ILE A 100 7.24 -14.59 -10.72
N PHE A 101 8.30 -14.86 -11.48
CA PHE A 101 9.05 -13.85 -12.22
C PHE A 101 8.57 -13.78 -13.66
N SER A 102 8.41 -12.57 -14.22
CA SER A 102 8.01 -12.38 -15.62
C SER A 102 8.82 -11.24 -16.25
N PRO A 103 9.44 -11.43 -17.43
CA PRO A 103 10.21 -10.37 -18.07
C PRO A 103 9.35 -9.12 -18.32
N LYS A 104 9.88 -7.93 -17.99
CA LYS A 104 9.17 -6.65 -18.19
C LYS A 104 8.88 -6.31 -19.65
N VAL A 105 9.61 -6.94 -20.57
CA VAL A 105 9.47 -6.74 -22.01
C VAL A 105 9.46 -8.13 -22.63
N LEU A 106 8.36 -8.52 -23.29
CA LEU A 106 8.24 -9.80 -24.00
C LEU A 106 8.50 -9.67 -25.50
N SER A 107 8.60 -8.45 -26.05
CA SER A 107 8.73 -8.20 -27.49
C SER A 107 9.76 -7.12 -27.82
N GLY A 108 10.54 -7.37 -28.88
CA GLY A 108 11.38 -6.35 -29.53
C GLY A 108 12.78 -6.13 -28.96
N LEU A 109 13.31 -7.05 -28.14
CA LEU A 109 14.75 -7.05 -27.86
C LEU A 109 15.49 -7.75 -29.02
N PRO A 110 16.55 -7.13 -29.58
CA PRO A 110 17.38 -7.79 -30.57
C PRO A 110 17.96 -9.08 -29.97
N VAL A 111 18.01 -10.15 -30.76
CA VAL A 111 18.92 -11.25 -30.46
C VAL A 111 20.33 -10.67 -30.63
N PHE A 112 21.02 -10.44 -29.52
CA PHE A 112 22.35 -9.87 -29.54
C PHE A 112 23.38 -10.93 -29.90
N ASP A 113 24.24 -10.63 -30.86
CA ASP A 113 25.47 -11.37 -31.08
C ASP A 113 26.54 -10.77 -30.16
N PHE A 114 26.84 -11.47 -29.06
CA PHE A 114 27.66 -10.96 -27.96
C PHE A 114 29.17 -10.99 -28.27
N THR A 115 29.53 -10.46 -29.43
CA THR A 115 30.91 -10.24 -29.86
C THR A 115 31.61 -9.20 -28.99
N GLU A 116 32.94 -9.20 -29.01
CA GLU A 116 33.74 -8.19 -28.31
C GLU A 116 33.43 -6.77 -28.83
N ASP A 117 33.25 -6.62 -30.14
CA ASP A 117 32.84 -5.36 -30.76
C ASP A 117 31.46 -4.91 -30.26
N PHE A 118 30.48 -5.81 -30.21
CA PHE A 118 29.16 -5.49 -29.65
C PHE A 118 29.25 -5.00 -28.20
N ILE A 119 29.96 -5.73 -27.33
CA ILE A 119 30.09 -5.37 -25.91
C ILE A 119 30.82 -4.04 -25.76
N SER A 120 31.86 -3.78 -26.56
CA SER A 120 32.62 -2.53 -26.53
C SER A 120 31.78 -1.30 -26.90
N ASN A 121 30.75 -1.47 -27.73
CA ASN A 121 29.84 -0.40 -28.18
C ASN A 121 28.67 -0.15 -27.21
N LEU A 122 28.53 -0.91 -26.12
CA LEU A 122 27.49 -0.70 -25.10
C LEU A 122 27.85 0.47 -24.18
N LYS A 123 26.86 1.24 -23.70
CA LYS A 123 27.11 2.24 -22.64
C LYS A 123 27.52 1.57 -21.32
N SER A 124 27.11 0.33 -21.10
CA SER A 124 27.53 -0.46 -19.94
C SER A 124 28.87 -1.18 -20.09
N SER A 125 29.58 -1.02 -21.21
CA SER A 125 30.84 -1.73 -21.50
C SER A 125 31.86 -1.63 -20.35
N TYR A 126 31.99 -0.44 -19.77
CA TYR A 126 32.86 -0.21 -18.62
C TYR A 126 32.44 -1.00 -17.36
N LEU A 127 31.14 -1.15 -17.11
CA LEU A 127 30.63 -1.98 -16.01
C LEU A 127 30.93 -3.46 -16.25
N PHE A 128 30.79 -3.92 -17.49
CA PHE A 128 31.16 -5.29 -17.89
C PHE A 128 32.64 -5.56 -17.64
N GLU A 129 33.52 -4.65 -18.04
CA GLU A 129 34.95 -4.83 -17.84
C GLU A 129 35.33 -4.73 -16.35
N LYS A 130 34.90 -3.70 -15.65
CA LYS A 130 35.34 -3.41 -14.27
C LYS A 130 34.70 -4.29 -13.20
N GLN A 131 33.40 -4.58 -13.30
CA GLN A 131 32.71 -5.36 -12.27
C GLN A 131 32.57 -6.84 -12.60
N LEU A 132 32.50 -7.19 -13.89
CA LEU A 132 32.26 -8.57 -14.31
C LEU A 132 33.51 -9.25 -14.90
N GLY A 133 34.52 -8.47 -15.32
CA GLY A 133 35.70 -9.00 -16.01
C GLY A 133 35.37 -9.58 -17.38
N ILE A 134 34.33 -9.09 -18.04
CA ILE A 134 33.81 -9.63 -19.31
C ILE A 134 34.16 -8.68 -20.44
N LYS A 135 34.87 -9.20 -21.46
CA LYS A 135 35.13 -8.49 -22.73
C LYS A 135 34.38 -9.10 -23.92
N LYS A 136 34.03 -10.38 -23.81
CA LYS A 136 33.28 -11.15 -24.81
C LYS A 136 32.46 -12.23 -24.08
N LEU A 137 31.35 -12.66 -24.68
CA LEU A 137 30.61 -13.84 -24.25
C LEU A 137 30.78 -14.97 -25.27
N ASP A 138 31.36 -16.08 -24.82
CA ASP A 138 31.55 -17.25 -25.68
C ASP A 138 30.33 -18.19 -25.71
N ASP A 139 29.39 -18.02 -24.79
CA ASP A 139 28.21 -18.88 -24.63
C ASP A 139 26.94 -18.03 -24.52
N ARG A 140 25.82 -18.51 -25.10
CA ARG A 140 24.49 -17.93 -24.84
C ARG A 140 24.07 -18.28 -23.41
N ILE A 141 23.77 -17.26 -22.60
CA ILE A 141 23.30 -17.41 -21.22
C ILE A 141 21.86 -16.93 -21.13
N GLU A 142 21.03 -17.71 -20.44
CA GLU A 142 19.60 -17.44 -20.30
C GLU A 142 19.35 -16.06 -19.67
N TYR A 143 18.42 -15.30 -20.27
CA TYR A 143 18.03 -13.94 -19.87
C TYR A 143 19.09 -12.83 -19.97
N TRP A 144 20.29 -13.09 -20.51
CA TRP A 144 21.32 -12.05 -20.62
C TRP A 144 20.97 -10.95 -21.62
N ASP A 145 20.30 -11.30 -22.70
CA ASP A 145 19.70 -10.36 -23.67
C ASP A 145 18.68 -9.43 -23.01
N PHE A 146 17.78 -9.97 -22.17
CA PHE A 146 16.83 -9.18 -21.37
C PHE A 146 17.54 -8.27 -20.36
N ALA A 147 18.54 -8.81 -19.66
CA ALA A 147 19.33 -8.09 -18.67
C ALA A 147 20.07 -6.89 -19.32
N ILE A 148 20.82 -7.13 -20.40
CA ILE A 148 21.59 -6.12 -21.12
C ILE A 148 20.67 -5.07 -21.75
N GLY A 149 19.63 -5.50 -22.46
CA GLY A 149 18.67 -4.58 -23.07
C GLY A 149 17.97 -3.67 -22.04
N TYR A 150 17.64 -4.21 -20.87
CA TYR A 150 17.11 -3.41 -19.77
C TYR A 150 18.15 -2.46 -19.17
N LEU A 151 19.39 -2.93 -18.97
CA LEU A 151 20.49 -2.15 -18.42
C LEU A 151 20.79 -0.91 -19.28
N GLU A 152 20.94 -1.09 -20.60
CA GLU A 152 21.18 0.01 -21.55
C GLU A 152 20.05 1.05 -21.51
N ARG A 153 18.80 0.60 -21.55
CA ARG A 153 17.63 1.50 -21.44
C ARG A 153 17.60 2.23 -20.10
N LYS A 154 18.01 1.57 -19.03
CA LYS A 154 18.02 2.14 -17.68
C LYS A 154 19.12 3.19 -17.54
N ILE A 155 20.33 2.93 -18.05
CA ILE A 155 21.44 3.90 -18.08
C ILE A 155 21.01 5.17 -18.84
N ASN A 156 20.46 5.02 -20.05
CA ASN A 156 19.92 6.14 -20.82
C ASN A 156 18.86 6.96 -20.06
N LYS A 157 17.99 6.27 -19.31
CA LYS A 157 16.97 6.94 -18.48
C LYS A 157 17.60 7.66 -17.27
N ILE A 158 18.66 7.10 -16.68
CA ILE A 158 19.38 7.72 -15.57
C ILE A 158 20.05 9.00 -16.07
N GLU A 159 20.82 8.91 -17.16
CA GLU A 159 21.49 10.05 -17.78
C GLU A 159 20.52 11.19 -18.11
N ARG A 160 19.38 10.87 -18.74
CA ARG A 160 18.36 11.89 -19.08
C ARG A 160 17.75 12.57 -17.85
N ASN A 161 17.50 11.82 -16.78
CA ASN A 161 16.76 12.32 -15.61
C ASN A 161 17.67 12.92 -14.53
N TYR A 162 18.92 12.48 -14.46
CA TYR A 162 19.88 12.81 -13.41
C TYR A 162 21.20 13.35 -13.97
N GLY A 163 21.25 13.69 -15.27
CA GLY A 163 22.42 14.27 -15.91
C GLY A 163 22.91 15.54 -15.22
N HIS A 164 22.03 16.32 -14.59
CA HIS A 164 22.43 17.46 -13.76
C HIS A 164 23.31 17.00 -12.58
N ILE A 165 22.93 15.94 -11.87
CA ILE A 165 23.73 15.37 -10.77
C ILE A 165 25.06 14.80 -11.29
N ILE A 166 25.04 14.15 -12.46
CA ILE A 166 26.21 13.44 -13.01
C ILE A 166 27.22 14.42 -13.63
N TYR A 167 26.76 15.51 -14.26
CA TYR A 167 27.57 16.36 -15.12
C TYR A 167 27.76 17.81 -14.62
N GLU A 168 27.06 18.29 -13.58
CA GLU A 168 27.20 19.69 -13.12
C GLU A 168 28.51 19.99 -12.37
N ASN A 169 29.29 18.99 -11.93
CA ASN A 169 30.57 19.24 -11.26
C ASN A 169 31.71 19.53 -12.26
N GLY A 170 32.48 20.59 -12.01
CA GLY A 170 33.55 21.13 -12.87
C GLY A 170 34.85 20.32 -12.91
N ASP A 171 34.79 19.00 -12.78
CA ASP A 171 35.98 18.15 -12.82
C ASP A 171 36.54 18.00 -14.25
N LEU A 172 37.84 17.70 -14.39
CA LEU A 172 38.51 17.56 -15.70
C LEU A 172 38.12 16.29 -16.49
N PHE A 173 37.25 15.44 -15.95
CA PHE A 173 36.84 14.18 -16.58
C PHE A 173 35.82 14.42 -17.70
N ASP A 174 35.91 13.62 -18.77
CA ASP A 174 34.90 13.62 -19.81
C ASP A 174 33.56 13.06 -19.31
N ASN A 175 32.51 13.23 -20.11
CA ASN A 175 31.17 12.80 -19.72
C ASN A 175 31.05 11.28 -19.56
N GLU A 176 31.82 10.50 -20.30
CA GLU A 176 31.78 9.04 -20.24
C GLU A 176 32.37 8.55 -18.92
N ASP A 177 33.54 9.06 -18.53
CA ASP A 177 34.19 8.79 -17.26
C ASP A 177 33.32 9.17 -16.06
N ARG A 178 32.63 10.32 -16.13
CA ARG A 178 31.72 10.77 -15.07
C ARG A 178 30.54 9.83 -14.90
N LEU A 179 29.90 9.44 -16.01
CA LEU A 179 28.80 8.48 -15.99
C LEU A 179 29.26 7.14 -15.44
N ASN A 180 30.41 6.66 -15.89
CA ASN A 180 31.00 5.39 -15.47
C ASN A 180 31.29 5.36 -13.97
N ARG A 181 31.88 6.42 -13.41
CA ARG A 181 32.08 6.52 -11.95
C ARG A 181 30.78 6.59 -11.20
N PHE A 182 29.82 7.41 -11.65
CA PHE A 182 28.52 7.50 -11.02
C PHE A 182 27.82 6.13 -10.96
N LEU A 183 27.85 5.35 -12.04
CA LEU A 183 27.26 4.02 -12.09
C LEU A 183 27.97 2.99 -11.19
N LEU A 184 29.27 3.16 -10.95
CA LEU A 184 30.05 2.29 -10.05
C LEU A 184 29.86 2.65 -8.57
N GLU A 185 29.85 3.94 -8.25
CA GLU A 185 29.97 4.44 -6.87
C GLU A 185 28.61 4.75 -6.23
N ASP A 186 27.58 5.11 -7.03
CA ASP A 186 26.26 5.47 -6.48
C ASP A 186 25.58 4.26 -5.83
N LYS A 187 25.31 4.39 -4.52
CA LYS A 187 24.54 3.41 -3.73
C LYS A 187 23.08 3.82 -3.54
N SER A 188 22.65 4.94 -4.12
CA SER A 188 21.28 5.45 -3.96
C SER A 188 20.24 4.60 -4.72
N HIS A 189 18.96 5.01 -4.62
CA HIS A 189 17.87 4.43 -5.40
C HIS A 189 17.99 4.67 -6.91
N ILE A 190 18.83 5.62 -7.35
CA ILE A 190 18.98 6.00 -8.76
C ILE A 190 19.51 4.79 -9.55
N THR A 191 20.61 4.19 -9.07
CA THR A 191 21.26 3.04 -9.70
C THR A 191 20.81 1.69 -9.12
N LYS A 192 19.90 1.62 -8.13
CA LYS A 192 19.41 0.35 -7.55
C LYS A 192 19.00 -0.71 -8.60
N LYS A 193 18.27 -0.29 -9.65
CA LYS A 193 17.88 -1.21 -10.74
C LYS A 193 19.05 -1.63 -11.63
N VAL A 194 20.10 -0.81 -11.74
CA VAL A 194 21.36 -1.16 -12.42
C VAL A 194 22.09 -2.22 -11.59
N ARG A 195 22.26 -1.99 -10.27
CA ARG A 195 22.88 -2.96 -9.35
C ARG A 195 22.16 -4.30 -9.33
N GLN A 196 20.82 -4.32 -9.34
CA GLN A 196 20.02 -5.55 -9.48
C GLN A 196 20.38 -6.38 -10.73
N VAL A 197 20.60 -5.71 -11.87
CA VAL A 197 20.94 -6.38 -13.13
C VAL A 197 22.39 -6.88 -13.09
N LEU A 198 23.31 -6.05 -12.59
CA LEU A 198 24.73 -6.39 -12.45
C LEU A 198 24.93 -7.58 -11.51
N ASN A 199 24.21 -7.62 -10.40
CA ASN A 199 24.18 -8.75 -9.45
C ASN A 199 23.77 -10.05 -10.15
N PHE A 200 22.71 -10.01 -10.95
CA PHE A 200 22.28 -11.16 -11.76
C PHE A 200 23.36 -11.61 -12.75
N LEU A 201 23.94 -10.66 -13.52
CA LEU A 201 24.97 -10.95 -14.52
C LEU A 201 26.23 -11.55 -13.86
N LYS A 202 26.67 -10.98 -12.73
CA LYS A 202 27.84 -11.44 -11.97
C LYS A 202 27.69 -12.89 -11.52
N VAL A 203 26.54 -13.23 -10.93
CA VAL A 203 26.30 -14.59 -10.44
C VAL A 203 26.15 -15.58 -11.58
N THR A 204 25.45 -15.21 -12.65
CA THR A 204 25.20 -16.11 -13.79
C THR A 204 26.38 -16.24 -14.75
N ASN A 205 27.37 -15.34 -14.69
CA ASN A 205 28.59 -15.47 -15.48
C ASN A 205 29.39 -16.74 -15.11
N LYS A 206 29.39 -17.10 -13.81
CA LYS A 206 30.00 -18.36 -13.31
C LYS A 206 29.33 -19.56 -13.99
N LYS A 207 30.10 -20.38 -14.73
CA LYS A 207 29.58 -21.54 -15.50
C LYS A 207 28.70 -22.49 -14.68
N SER A 208 29.03 -22.71 -13.41
CA SER A 208 28.26 -23.55 -12.48
C SER A 208 26.83 -23.05 -12.23
N ASN A 209 26.60 -21.75 -12.37
CA ASN A 209 25.36 -21.09 -11.98
C ASN A 209 24.40 -20.85 -13.16
N ARG A 210 24.89 -20.98 -14.40
CA ARG A 210 24.12 -20.71 -15.64
C ARG A 210 22.84 -21.53 -15.77
N LYS A 211 22.85 -22.75 -15.21
CA LYS A 211 21.69 -23.66 -15.25
C LYS A 211 20.54 -23.24 -14.32
N PHE A 212 20.75 -22.31 -13.40
CA PHE A 212 19.72 -21.94 -12.41
C PHE A 212 18.46 -21.38 -13.07
N TRP A 213 18.64 -20.49 -14.05
CA TRP A 213 17.54 -19.82 -14.75
C TRP A 213 17.15 -20.53 -16.06
N GLN A 214 17.74 -21.69 -16.36
CA GLN A 214 17.42 -22.45 -17.55
C GLN A 214 15.98 -22.97 -17.47
N ILE A 215 15.17 -22.63 -18.46
CA ILE A 215 13.77 -23.02 -18.55
C ILE A 215 13.44 -23.53 -19.95
N PRO A 216 12.34 -24.28 -20.12
CA PRO A 216 11.88 -24.69 -21.44
C PRO A 216 11.60 -23.49 -22.34
N GLU A 217 11.88 -23.65 -23.63
CA GLU A 217 11.60 -22.64 -24.64
C GLU A 217 10.10 -22.26 -24.64
N GLY A 218 9.79 -20.97 -24.77
CA GLY A 218 8.43 -20.45 -24.70
C GLY A 218 7.89 -20.21 -23.28
N THR A 219 8.68 -20.43 -22.23
CA THR A 219 8.27 -20.12 -20.86
C THR A 219 8.21 -18.60 -20.63
N VAL A 220 7.01 -18.08 -20.39
CA VAL A 220 6.74 -16.64 -20.17
C VAL A 220 6.84 -16.26 -18.68
N ARG A 221 6.64 -17.23 -17.79
CA ARG A 221 6.59 -17.03 -16.32
C ARG A 221 7.47 -18.08 -15.63
N ILE A 222 8.36 -17.62 -14.77
CA ILE A 222 9.27 -18.49 -14.01
C ILE A 222 8.75 -18.62 -12.59
N GLU A 223 8.47 -19.85 -12.17
CA GLU A 223 8.06 -20.14 -10.79
C GLU A 223 9.23 -20.68 -9.97
N LEU A 224 9.54 -20.01 -8.85
CA LEU A 224 10.55 -20.44 -7.90
C LEU A 224 9.91 -20.71 -6.54
N SER A 225 10.16 -21.89 -5.97
CA SER A 225 9.80 -22.19 -4.57
C SER A 225 10.69 -21.43 -3.59
N GLU A 226 10.28 -21.33 -2.33
CA GLU A 226 11.07 -20.76 -1.23
C GLU A 226 12.50 -21.36 -1.20
N GLU A 227 12.62 -22.69 -1.28
CA GLU A 227 13.90 -23.39 -1.30
C GLU A 227 14.79 -23.02 -2.48
N LYS A 228 14.22 -22.90 -3.69
CA LYS A 228 14.98 -22.49 -4.88
C LYS A 228 15.45 -21.04 -4.76
N LEU A 229 14.63 -20.17 -4.19
CA LEU A 229 14.98 -18.76 -4.01
C LEU A 229 16.08 -18.58 -2.95
N ILE A 230 16.08 -19.37 -1.87
CA ILE A 230 17.20 -19.40 -0.91
C ILE A 230 18.48 -19.88 -1.61
N LYS A 231 18.40 -20.93 -2.45
CA LYS A 231 19.56 -21.38 -3.25
C LYS A 231 20.07 -20.29 -4.18
N TRP A 232 19.19 -19.50 -4.81
CA TRP A 232 19.57 -18.33 -5.61
C TRP A 232 20.35 -17.31 -4.77
N LEU A 233 19.82 -16.91 -3.62
CA LEU A 233 20.44 -15.94 -2.73
C LEU A 233 21.80 -16.43 -2.20
N ALA A 234 21.96 -17.73 -1.94
CA ALA A 234 23.22 -18.31 -1.49
C ALA A 234 24.36 -18.19 -2.51
N LEU A 235 24.05 -18.05 -3.82
CA LEU A 235 25.07 -17.89 -4.87
C LEU A 235 25.84 -16.56 -4.78
N PHE A 236 25.33 -15.59 -4.01
CA PHE A 236 25.98 -14.30 -3.81
C PHE A 236 27.11 -14.34 -2.78
N GLU A 237 27.28 -15.45 -2.04
CA GLU A 237 28.39 -15.65 -1.10
C GLU A 237 28.47 -14.56 0.00
N VAL A 238 27.32 -14.01 0.41
CA VAL A 238 27.17 -12.99 1.47
C VAL A 238 26.41 -13.55 2.67
N ASN A 239 26.60 -12.94 3.85
CA ASN A 239 25.81 -13.30 5.03
C ASN A 239 24.37 -12.76 4.88
N LEU A 240 23.45 -13.61 4.44
CA LEU A 240 22.06 -13.21 4.17
C LEU A 240 21.34 -12.71 5.44
N GLU A 241 21.66 -13.24 6.62
CA GLU A 241 20.97 -12.91 7.88
C GLU A 241 21.20 -11.46 8.35
N GLU A 242 22.27 -10.83 7.85
CA GLU A 242 22.62 -9.43 8.12
C GLU A 242 21.97 -8.45 7.13
N LEU A 243 21.39 -8.93 6.03
CA LEU A 243 20.85 -8.09 4.98
C LEU A 243 19.47 -7.51 5.33
N SER A 244 19.25 -6.25 4.94
CA SER A 244 17.93 -5.63 5.01
C SER A 244 16.99 -6.16 3.93
N PRO A 245 15.66 -5.97 4.05
CA PRO A 245 14.73 -6.25 2.96
C PRO A 245 15.10 -5.55 1.64
N SER A 246 15.66 -4.33 1.71
CA SER A 246 16.11 -3.61 0.52
C SER A 246 17.30 -4.29 -0.16
N ASP A 247 18.27 -4.78 0.62
CA ASP A 247 19.47 -5.46 0.12
C ASP A 247 19.10 -6.83 -0.46
N LEU A 248 18.22 -7.59 0.23
CA LEU A 248 17.70 -8.86 -0.26
C LEU A 248 16.96 -8.71 -1.59
N ILE A 249 16.21 -7.62 -1.78
CA ILE A 249 15.59 -7.30 -3.07
C ILE A 249 16.62 -6.95 -4.14
N GLU A 250 17.73 -6.31 -3.76
CA GLU A 250 18.78 -5.93 -4.70
C GLU A 250 19.51 -7.15 -5.30
N ILE A 251 19.62 -8.26 -4.57
CA ILE A 251 20.21 -9.52 -5.07
C ILE A 251 19.15 -10.55 -5.52
N GLY A 252 17.98 -10.55 -4.89
CA GLY A 252 16.94 -11.55 -5.09
C GLY A 252 16.03 -11.29 -6.29
N LEU A 253 15.85 -10.02 -6.68
CA LEU A 253 14.99 -9.63 -7.80
C LEU A 253 15.79 -8.95 -8.90
N PRO A 254 16.09 -9.64 -10.01
CA PRO A 254 16.70 -9.00 -11.17
C PRO A 254 15.79 -7.89 -11.72
N GLY A 255 16.37 -6.71 -11.97
CA GLY A 255 15.60 -5.49 -12.23
C GLY A 255 14.73 -5.51 -13.50
N PHE A 256 15.00 -6.44 -14.42
CA PHE A 256 14.27 -6.67 -15.66
C PHE A 256 13.06 -7.60 -15.51
N PHE A 257 12.85 -8.22 -14.34
CA PHE A 257 11.64 -8.98 -14.03
C PHE A 257 10.60 -8.14 -13.28
N THR A 258 9.32 -8.45 -13.49
CA THR A 258 8.23 -8.20 -12.54
C THR A 258 8.04 -9.42 -11.64
N ILE A 259 7.44 -9.22 -10.47
CA ILE A 259 7.18 -10.27 -9.49
C ILE A 259 5.69 -10.42 -9.21
N ASP A 260 5.24 -11.66 -9.03
CA ASP A 260 3.97 -12.04 -8.43
C ASP A 260 4.15 -13.24 -7.51
N PHE A 261 3.08 -13.71 -6.85
CA PHE A 261 3.18 -14.77 -5.84
C PHE A 261 2.08 -15.81 -6.03
N LEU A 262 2.43 -17.07 -5.81
CA LEU A 262 1.46 -18.11 -5.48
C LEU A 262 1.38 -18.22 -3.95
N LEU A 263 0.16 -18.16 -3.46
CA LEU A 263 -0.18 -18.21 -2.06
C LEU A 263 -0.88 -19.53 -1.76
N GLU A 264 -0.57 -20.12 -0.62
CA GLU A 264 -1.23 -21.30 -0.09
C GLU A 264 -2.02 -20.90 1.16
N ASP A 265 -3.31 -21.25 1.20
CA ASP A 265 -4.13 -21.06 2.40
C ASP A 265 -3.93 -22.20 3.41
N LYS A 266 -4.49 -22.07 4.62
CA LYS A 266 -4.39 -23.10 5.68
C LYS A 266 -5.02 -24.46 5.29
N LYS A 267 -5.79 -24.53 4.21
CA LYS A 267 -6.41 -25.76 3.69
C LYS A 267 -5.61 -26.37 2.53
N GLY A 268 -4.49 -25.76 2.13
CA GLY A 268 -3.66 -26.20 1.02
C GLY A 268 -4.13 -25.69 -0.36
N ASN A 269 -5.12 -24.79 -0.42
CA ASN A 269 -5.56 -24.24 -1.70
C ASN A 269 -4.57 -23.20 -2.19
N ILE A 270 -4.23 -23.26 -3.48
CA ILE A 270 -3.30 -22.34 -4.12
C ILE A 270 -4.06 -21.23 -4.85
N ILE A 271 -3.69 -19.98 -4.60
CA ILE A 271 -4.21 -18.79 -5.28
C ILE A 271 -3.09 -17.85 -5.70
N GLU A 272 -3.18 -17.28 -6.90
CA GLU A 272 -2.26 -16.24 -7.34
C GLU A 272 -2.60 -14.92 -6.62
N PHE A 273 -1.59 -14.19 -6.13
CA PHE A 273 -1.79 -12.93 -5.43
C PHE A 273 -2.61 -11.92 -6.26
N SER A 274 -2.42 -11.90 -7.58
CA SER A 274 -3.19 -11.06 -8.49
C SER A 274 -4.70 -11.37 -8.52
N LYS A 275 -5.12 -12.58 -8.15
CA LYS A 275 -6.51 -13.05 -8.13
C LYS A 275 -7.22 -12.86 -6.79
N LEU A 276 -6.52 -12.39 -5.76
CA LEU A 276 -7.14 -11.99 -4.50
C LEU A 276 -8.12 -10.82 -4.70
N SER A 277 -9.05 -10.65 -3.75
CA SER A 277 -9.95 -9.49 -3.75
C SER A 277 -9.16 -8.17 -3.67
N SER A 278 -9.74 -7.07 -4.16
CA SER A 278 -9.09 -5.74 -4.08
C SER A 278 -8.71 -5.37 -2.64
N GLY A 279 -9.63 -5.58 -1.70
CA GLY A 279 -9.40 -5.36 -0.28
C GLY A 279 -8.23 -6.18 0.27
N GLU A 280 -8.21 -7.51 0.05
CA GLU A 280 -7.13 -8.38 0.54
C GLU A 280 -5.77 -7.95 -0.04
N ARG A 281 -5.70 -7.69 -1.35
CA ARG A 281 -4.45 -7.23 -1.98
C ARG A 281 -3.96 -5.93 -1.36
N GLN A 282 -4.84 -4.94 -1.22
CA GLN A 282 -4.44 -3.63 -0.72
C GLN A 282 -4.02 -3.70 0.76
N MET A 283 -4.72 -4.47 1.59
CA MET A 283 -4.35 -4.65 3.00
C MET A 283 -2.97 -5.32 3.15
N ILE A 284 -2.71 -6.36 2.36
CA ILE A 284 -1.39 -7.01 2.32
C ILE A 284 -0.31 -6.01 1.91
N LEU A 285 -0.53 -5.26 0.83
CA LEU A 285 0.46 -4.33 0.28
C LEU A 285 0.72 -3.13 1.20
N ASN A 286 -0.31 -2.58 1.84
CA ASN A 286 -0.18 -1.47 2.79
C ASN A 286 0.62 -1.92 4.03
N THR A 287 0.22 -3.04 4.63
CA THR A 287 0.92 -3.61 5.80
C THR A 287 2.38 -3.91 5.48
N ASN A 288 2.65 -4.53 4.33
CA ASN A 288 4.02 -4.83 3.92
C ASN A 288 4.82 -3.59 3.54
N SER A 289 4.20 -2.52 3.07
CA SER A 289 4.90 -1.26 2.83
C SER A 289 5.38 -0.64 4.15
N ILE A 290 4.57 -0.69 5.21
CA ILE A 290 4.96 -0.26 6.56
C ILE A 290 6.12 -1.12 7.08
N LEU A 291 5.93 -2.45 7.10
CA LEU A 291 6.95 -3.38 7.58
C LEU A 291 8.26 -3.27 6.82
N TYR A 292 8.20 -3.05 5.51
CA TYR A 292 9.40 -2.88 4.67
C TYR A 292 10.24 -1.70 5.14
N HIS A 293 9.61 -0.55 5.39
CA HIS A 293 10.33 0.62 5.88
C HIS A 293 10.89 0.40 7.29
N ILE A 294 10.08 -0.18 8.18
CA ILE A 294 10.49 -0.47 9.56
C ILE A 294 11.68 -1.45 9.60
N PHE A 295 11.64 -2.58 8.89
CA PHE A 295 12.73 -3.55 8.88
C PHE A 295 14.03 -2.99 8.26
N ASN A 296 13.91 -2.13 7.25
CA ASN A 296 15.08 -1.43 6.73
C ASN A 296 15.65 -0.44 7.76
N LEU A 297 14.82 0.36 8.44
CA LEU A 297 15.27 1.27 9.51
C LEU A 297 15.95 0.49 10.65
N GLU A 298 15.36 -0.63 11.07
CA GLU A 298 15.93 -1.53 12.07
C GLU A 298 17.32 -2.01 11.65
N SER A 299 17.51 -2.40 10.38
CA SER A 299 18.82 -2.86 9.89
C SER A 299 19.92 -1.80 9.95
N VAL A 300 19.59 -0.51 9.83
CA VAL A 300 20.57 0.60 9.92
C VAL A 300 21.21 0.68 11.31
N HIS A 301 20.51 0.24 12.35
CA HIS A 301 21.04 0.20 13.72
C HIS A 301 22.04 -0.93 13.95
N HIS A 302 21.96 -2.01 13.16
CA HIS A 302 22.80 -3.21 13.33
C HIS A 302 24.02 -3.23 12.40
N ASN A 303 24.02 -2.41 11.35
CA ASN A 303 25.15 -2.29 10.45
C ASN A 303 26.27 -1.44 11.07
N SER A 304 27.33 -2.12 11.49
CA SER A 304 28.56 -1.56 12.07
C SER A 304 29.46 -0.82 11.06
N ILE A 305 29.10 -0.85 9.77
CA ILE A 305 29.91 -0.25 8.71
C ILE A 305 29.45 1.21 8.57
N GLU A 306 30.13 2.09 9.29
CA GLU A 306 30.22 3.50 8.90
C GLU A 306 30.97 3.53 7.57
N GLU A 307 30.24 3.49 6.45
CA GLU A 307 30.84 3.72 5.15
C GLU A 307 31.33 5.17 5.12
N GLU A 308 32.65 5.38 5.01
CA GLU A 308 33.27 6.70 4.92
C GLU A 308 32.50 7.56 3.89
N GLY A 309 31.84 8.62 4.38
CA GLY A 309 31.12 9.60 3.55
C GLY A 309 29.59 9.50 3.53
N PHE A 310 28.97 8.42 4.04
CA PHE A 310 27.50 8.31 4.14
C PHE A 310 27.04 8.02 5.57
N ASN A 311 26.82 9.10 6.35
CA ASN A 311 26.29 8.98 7.70
C ASN A 311 24.77 8.74 7.65
N ARG A 312 24.33 7.48 7.71
CA ARG A 312 22.89 7.14 7.69
C ARG A 312 22.25 7.52 9.02
N VAL A 313 21.18 8.31 8.97
CA VAL A 313 20.44 8.72 10.17
C VAL A 313 19.77 7.50 10.83
N ARG A 314 20.03 7.31 12.12
CA ARG A 314 19.47 6.20 12.92
C ARG A 314 18.25 6.68 13.70
N TYR A 315 17.06 6.30 13.27
CA TYR A 315 15.81 6.66 13.94
C TYR A 315 15.41 5.59 14.95
N LYS A 316 15.30 5.95 16.23
CA LYS A 316 14.78 5.05 17.28
C LYS A 316 13.25 5.06 17.34
N ASN A 317 12.63 6.13 16.87
CA ASN A 317 11.19 6.32 16.93
C ASN A 317 10.62 6.34 15.52
N VAL A 318 9.46 5.72 15.31
CA VAL A 318 8.76 5.69 14.03
C VAL A 318 7.34 6.17 14.22
N ASN A 319 6.88 7.04 13.32
CA ASN A 319 5.50 7.49 13.27
C ASN A 319 4.83 6.97 11.99
N VAL A 320 3.78 6.17 12.13
CA VAL A 320 3.01 5.64 10.99
C VAL A 320 1.73 6.45 10.87
N LEU A 321 1.50 7.08 9.71
CA LEU A 321 0.30 7.85 9.40
C LEU A 321 -0.49 7.09 8.34
N LEU A 322 -1.71 6.69 8.69
CA LEU A 322 -2.64 6.00 7.80
C LEU A 322 -3.81 6.93 7.51
N ASP A 323 -3.88 7.44 6.30
CA ASP A 323 -4.93 8.37 5.86
C ASP A 323 -5.83 7.68 4.85
N GLU A 324 -7.03 7.31 5.31
CA GLU A 324 -8.10 6.67 4.54
C GLU A 324 -7.64 5.40 3.82
N VAL A 325 -6.81 4.60 4.52
CA VAL A 325 -6.19 3.39 3.95
C VAL A 325 -7.19 2.26 3.72
N GLU A 326 -8.34 2.33 4.39
CA GLU A 326 -9.39 1.32 4.43
C GLU A 326 -10.54 1.53 3.44
N LEU A 327 -10.50 2.58 2.60
CA LEU A 327 -11.57 2.97 1.67
C LEU A 327 -12.05 1.88 0.68
N TYR A 328 -11.35 0.74 0.57
CA TYR A 328 -11.75 -0.40 -0.27
C TYR A 328 -11.80 -1.73 0.49
N TYR A 329 -11.71 -1.67 1.81
CA TYR A 329 -11.74 -2.86 2.65
C TYR A 329 -13.18 -3.26 2.90
N HIS A 330 -13.43 -4.56 2.84
CA HIS A 330 -14.69 -5.11 3.35
C HIS A 330 -14.82 -4.76 4.85
N PRO A 331 -16.02 -4.50 5.40
CA PRO A 331 -16.18 -4.14 6.82
C PRO A 331 -15.48 -5.09 7.80
N GLU A 332 -15.54 -6.39 7.55
CA GLU A 332 -14.84 -7.41 8.35
C GLU A 332 -13.31 -7.25 8.34
N MET A 333 -12.73 -6.69 7.27
CA MET A 333 -11.31 -6.36 7.20
C MET A 333 -10.99 -5.06 7.93
N GLN A 334 -11.88 -4.06 7.86
CA GLN A 334 -11.74 -2.81 8.63
C GLN A 334 -11.72 -3.11 10.13
N ARG A 335 -12.62 -4.00 10.58
CA ARG A 335 -12.69 -4.49 11.97
C ARG A 335 -11.41 -5.23 12.41
N LYS A 336 -10.70 -5.89 11.49
CA LYS A 336 -9.45 -6.61 11.81
C LYS A 336 -8.20 -5.76 11.67
N LEU A 337 -8.31 -4.54 11.15
CA LEU A 337 -7.16 -3.72 10.77
C LEU A 337 -6.21 -3.48 11.94
N VAL A 338 -6.74 -3.10 13.11
CA VAL A 338 -5.92 -2.79 14.30
C VAL A 338 -5.22 -4.04 14.81
N ALA A 339 -5.95 -5.16 14.94
CA ALA A 339 -5.38 -6.44 15.36
C ALA A 339 -4.29 -6.94 14.40
N ASP A 340 -4.52 -6.82 13.09
CA ASP A 340 -3.55 -7.22 12.07
C ASP A 340 -2.33 -6.29 12.06
N LEU A 341 -2.50 -4.98 12.25
CA LEU A 341 -1.37 -4.04 12.39
C LEU A 341 -0.54 -4.36 13.62
N VAL A 342 -1.16 -4.53 14.80
CA VAL A 342 -0.47 -4.82 16.04
C VAL A 342 0.33 -6.13 15.92
N SER A 343 -0.30 -7.22 15.48
CA SER A 343 0.38 -8.51 15.33
C SER A 343 1.56 -8.45 14.34
N ASN A 344 1.44 -7.67 13.27
CA ASN A 344 2.55 -7.47 12.33
C ASN A 344 3.67 -6.62 12.92
N LEU A 345 3.36 -5.56 13.67
CA LEU A 345 4.35 -4.71 14.33
C LEU A 345 5.04 -5.42 15.50
N GLU A 346 4.41 -6.39 16.14
CA GLU A 346 5.07 -7.21 17.17
C GLU A 346 6.25 -8.01 16.63
N ARG A 347 6.23 -8.37 15.34
CA ARG A 347 7.36 -9.03 14.66
C ARG A 347 8.60 -8.16 14.55
N VAL A 348 8.45 -6.85 14.73
CA VAL A 348 9.54 -5.87 14.72
C VAL A 348 10.27 -5.85 16.06
N LYS A 349 9.62 -6.25 17.16
CA LYS A 349 10.21 -6.20 18.51
C LYS A 349 11.49 -7.05 18.54
N SER A 350 12.63 -6.38 18.46
CA SER A 350 13.94 -6.97 18.61
C SER A 350 14.26 -7.13 20.10
N ASN A 351 14.75 -8.30 20.51
CA ASN A 351 15.23 -8.54 21.88
C ASN A 351 16.58 -7.85 22.18
N LYS A 352 17.03 -6.91 21.34
CA LYS A 352 18.34 -6.25 21.46
C LYS A 352 18.17 -4.81 21.94
N HIS A 353 19.09 -4.35 22.78
CA HIS A 353 19.10 -2.98 23.34
C HIS A 353 19.30 -1.86 22.30
N ASN A 354 19.57 -2.20 21.03
CA ASN A 354 19.72 -1.26 19.91
C ASN A 354 18.69 -1.60 18.82
N GLY A 355 17.99 -0.58 18.32
CA GLY A 355 16.94 -0.71 17.31
C GLY A 355 15.83 0.33 17.47
N ILE A 356 14.69 0.05 16.85
CA ILE A 356 13.45 0.82 17.00
C ILE A 356 12.92 0.64 18.44
N ALA A 357 12.89 1.73 19.18
CA ALA A 357 12.42 1.80 20.56
C ALA A 357 10.92 2.05 20.68
N SER A 358 10.34 2.83 19.76
CA SER A 358 8.91 3.16 19.79
C SER A 358 8.30 3.29 18.40
N ILE A 359 7.04 2.90 18.29
CA ILE A 359 6.21 3.07 17.09
C ILE A 359 4.91 3.74 17.53
N ASN A 360 4.64 4.93 16.99
CA ASN A 360 3.35 5.60 17.08
C ASN A 360 2.55 5.32 15.80
N VAL A 361 1.26 5.04 15.93
CA VAL A 361 0.35 4.86 14.78
C VAL A 361 -0.78 5.88 14.89
N CYS A 362 -0.92 6.71 13.86
CA CYS A 362 -1.98 7.68 13.71
C CYS A 362 -2.86 7.28 12.52
N ILE A 363 -4.17 7.15 12.76
CA ILE A 363 -5.14 6.74 11.74
C ILE A 363 -6.14 7.87 11.55
N LEU A 364 -6.27 8.34 10.31
CA LEU A 364 -7.31 9.27 9.87
C LEU A 364 -8.30 8.43 9.06
N THR A 365 -9.54 8.39 9.54
CA THR A 365 -10.54 7.45 9.03
C THR A 365 -11.95 7.99 9.21
N HIS A 366 -12.80 7.69 8.23
CA HIS A 366 -14.26 7.80 8.33
C HIS A 366 -14.94 6.47 8.72
N SER A 367 -14.18 5.44 9.09
CA SER A 367 -14.70 4.11 9.43
C SER A 367 -14.98 3.95 10.93
N PRO A 368 -16.23 3.67 11.33
CA PRO A 368 -16.56 3.35 12.72
C PRO A 368 -16.00 1.99 13.17
N PHE A 369 -15.70 1.08 12.23
CA PHE A 369 -15.23 -0.26 12.54
C PHE A 369 -13.84 -0.25 13.19
N ILE A 370 -12.97 0.66 12.74
CA ILE A 370 -11.62 0.83 13.32
C ILE A 370 -11.73 1.46 14.71
N LEU A 371 -12.65 2.41 14.88
CA LEU A 371 -12.79 3.18 16.11
C LEU A 371 -13.19 2.32 17.33
N SER A 372 -13.91 1.23 17.10
CA SER A 372 -14.31 0.28 18.15
C SER A 372 -13.11 -0.40 18.85
N ASP A 373 -11.95 -0.47 18.19
CA ASP A 373 -10.72 -1.04 18.80
C ASP A 373 -9.86 0.00 19.53
N ILE A 374 -10.23 1.28 19.51
CA ILE A 374 -9.40 2.38 20.02
C ILE A 374 -10.04 3.02 21.27
N PRO A 375 -9.32 3.13 22.41
CA PRO A 375 -9.79 3.87 23.58
C PRO A 375 -10.07 5.34 23.29
N SER A 376 -11.11 5.90 23.91
CA SER A 376 -11.55 7.28 23.70
C SER A 376 -10.47 8.32 24.02
N SER A 377 -9.57 8.02 24.95
CA SER A 377 -8.41 8.87 25.27
C SER A 377 -7.41 9.03 24.12
N ASN A 378 -7.44 8.13 23.15
CA ASN A 378 -6.57 8.11 21.97
C ASN A 378 -7.32 8.54 20.70
N VAL A 379 -8.51 9.11 20.84
CA VAL A 379 -9.36 9.54 19.72
C VAL A 379 -9.50 11.06 19.73
N LEU A 380 -9.07 11.70 18.65
CA LEU A 380 -9.37 13.09 18.37
C LEU A 380 -10.57 13.19 17.44
N ARG A 381 -11.73 13.60 17.96
CA ARG A 381 -12.91 13.89 17.16
C ARG A 381 -12.85 15.32 16.64
N LEU A 382 -13.15 15.51 15.36
CA LEU A 382 -13.16 16.81 14.71
C LEU A 382 -14.58 17.10 14.21
N ASN A 383 -15.15 18.22 14.64
CA ASN A 383 -16.40 18.76 14.14
C ASN A 383 -16.23 20.28 13.91
N ASP A 384 -16.49 20.76 12.70
CA ASP A 384 -16.31 22.17 12.29
C ASP A 384 -14.96 22.81 12.70
N GLY A 385 -13.88 22.03 12.67
CA GLY A 385 -12.52 22.49 13.02
C GLY A 385 -12.24 22.59 14.53
N GLY A 386 -13.20 22.22 15.39
CA GLY A 386 -13.04 22.08 16.83
C GLY A 386 -13.16 20.63 17.30
N SER A 387 -12.88 20.41 18.58
CA SER A 387 -13.15 19.13 19.26
C SER A 387 -14.41 19.26 20.12
N PRO A 388 -15.39 18.34 20.01
CA PRO A 388 -16.56 18.35 20.86
C PRO A 388 -16.20 18.14 22.34
N SER A 389 -16.98 18.74 23.24
CA SER A 389 -16.79 18.64 24.69
C SER A 389 -17.18 17.28 25.27
N GLU A 390 -18.11 16.57 24.63
CA GLU A 390 -18.56 15.25 25.08
C GLU A 390 -17.74 14.14 24.41
N GLN A 391 -17.11 13.31 25.24
CA GLN A 391 -16.35 12.15 24.79
C GLN A 391 -17.13 10.88 25.10
N SER A 392 -17.78 10.32 24.08
CA SER A 392 -18.34 8.98 24.15
C SER A 392 -17.21 7.93 24.22
N GLN A 393 -17.47 6.84 24.95
CA GLN A 393 -16.56 5.70 24.95
C GLN A 393 -16.57 5.04 23.58
N SER A 394 -15.40 4.76 23.03
CA SER A 394 -15.25 4.14 21.70
C SER A 394 -14.87 2.67 21.76
N PHE A 395 -14.05 2.27 22.74
CA PHE A 395 -13.55 0.89 22.83
C PHE A 395 -14.69 -0.11 23.10
N GLY A 396 -14.89 -1.05 22.19
CA GLY A 396 -15.97 -2.05 22.24
C GLY A 396 -17.38 -1.47 22.05
N ALA A 397 -17.51 -0.20 21.62
CA ALA A 397 -18.81 0.45 21.47
C ALA A 397 -19.59 -0.08 20.25
N ASN A 398 -20.92 0.05 20.30
CA ASN A 398 -21.80 -0.32 19.20
C ASN A 398 -21.57 0.58 17.98
N ILE A 399 -21.59 0.01 16.78
CA ILE A 399 -21.35 0.75 15.53
C ILE A 399 -22.34 1.90 15.33
N HIS A 400 -23.62 1.70 15.65
CA HIS A 400 -24.64 2.76 15.51
C HIS A 400 -24.34 3.94 16.45
N GLU A 401 -23.96 3.66 17.70
CA GLU A 401 -23.55 4.69 18.66
C GLU A 401 -22.28 5.41 18.21
N LEU A 402 -21.33 4.70 17.60
CA LEU A 402 -20.12 5.31 17.05
C LEU A 402 -20.44 6.23 15.87
N LEU A 403 -21.31 5.81 14.95
CA LEU A 403 -21.74 6.61 13.81
C LEU A 403 -22.40 7.92 14.25
N THR A 404 -23.33 7.86 15.21
CA THR A 404 -24.00 9.06 15.72
C THR A 404 -23.05 9.93 16.55
N ASN A 405 -22.36 9.36 17.54
CA ASN A 405 -21.61 10.14 18.53
C ASN A 405 -20.19 10.54 18.09
N SER A 406 -19.57 9.77 17.20
CA SER A 406 -18.17 10.01 16.78
C SER A 406 -18.03 10.50 15.35
N PHE A 407 -18.98 10.17 14.47
CA PHE A 407 -19.01 10.66 13.08
C PHE A 407 -20.11 11.71 12.85
N PHE A 408 -20.85 12.08 13.89
CA PHE A 408 -21.85 13.16 13.87
C PHE A 408 -22.91 12.98 12.77
N MET A 409 -23.32 11.72 12.52
CA MET A 409 -24.41 11.45 11.60
C MET A 409 -25.75 11.85 12.23
N ASP A 410 -26.54 12.63 11.50
CA ASP A 410 -27.89 13.03 11.92
C ASP A 410 -28.84 11.84 12.08
N SER A 411 -28.64 10.79 11.27
CA SER A 411 -29.47 9.60 11.22
C SER A 411 -28.63 8.41 10.76
N THR A 412 -28.90 7.21 11.31
CA THR A 412 -28.31 5.95 10.82
C THR A 412 -29.12 5.33 9.69
N THR A 413 -30.25 5.95 9.34
CA THR A 413 -31.15 5.52 8.27
C THR A 413 -30.85 6.31 7.01
N GLY A 414 -30.98 5.68 5.83
CA GLY A 414 -30.76 6.37 4.57
C GLY A 414 -31.79 7.48 4.35
N ALA A 415 -31.32 8.68 3.97
CA ALA A 415 -32.18 9.87 3.81
C ALA A 415 -33.40 9.64 2.90
N PHE A 416 -33.25 8.85 1.82
CA PHE A 416 -34.38 8.52 0.96
C PHE A 416 -35.45 7.68 1.68
N ALA A 417 -35.04 6.66 2.44
CA ALA A 417 -35.96 5.83 3.20
C ALA A 417 -36.64 6.66 4.31
N GLU A 418 -35.88 7.52 4.97
CA GLU A 418 -36.40 8.45 5.98
C GLU A 418 -37.46 9.39 5.39
N ASP A 419 -37.20 9.97 4.20
CA ASP A 419 -38.18 10.79 3.48
C ASP A 419 -39.46 10.02 3.14
N LYS A 420 -39.35 8.73 2.79
CA LYS A 420 -40.51 7.88 2.45
C LYS A 420 -41.33 7.48 3.67
N ILE A 421 -40.67 7.18 4.78
CA ILE A 421 -41.33 6.95 6.06
C ILE A 421 -42.06 8.22 6.49
N ARG A 422 -41.40 9.39 6.37
CA ARG A 422 -41.99 10.67 6.71
C ARG A 422 -43.23 10.99 5.88
N GLU A 423 -43.23 10.68 4.58
CA GLU A 423 -44.41 10.85 3.72
C GLU A 423 -45.64 10.10 4.25
N ILE A 424 -45.48 8.85 4.72
CA ILE A 424 -46.58 8.06 5.29
C ILE A 424 -47.04 8.64 6.63
N VAL A 425 -46.09 9.02 7.49
CA VAL A 425 -46.40 9.61 8.80
C VAL A 425 -47.14 10.95 8.66
N GLU A 426 -46.70 11.81 7.73
CA GLU A 426 -47.37 13.07 7.41
C GLU A 426 -48.76 12.83 6.84
N PHE A 427 -48.93 11.83 5.96
CA PHE A 427 -50.24 11.46 5.45
C PHE A 427 -51.18 11.00 6.57
N HIS A 428 -50.71 10.09 7.43
CA HIS A 428 -51.46 9.65 8.62
C HIS A 428 -51.88 10.84 9.50
N TYR A 429 -50.98 11.79 9.73
CA TYR A 429 -51.28 12.99 10.52
C TYR A 429 -52.33 13.89 9.84
N ARG A 430 -52.28 14.04 8.51
CA ARG A 430 -53.32 14.73 7.73
C ARG A 430 -54.68 14.06 7.89
N VAL A 431 -54.76 12.72 7.81
CA VAL A 431 -56.01 11.98 8.04
C VAL A 431 -56.55 12.21 9.45
N LYS A 432 -55.66 12.17 10.46
CA LYS A 432 -56.04 12.32 11.86
C LYS A 432 -56.61 13.71 12.21
N LEU A 433 -56.22 14.74 11.47
CA LEU A 433 -56.65 16.13 11.71
C LEU A 433 -57.73 16.64 10.74
N ALA A 434 -58.03 15.88 9.70
CA ALA A 434 -58.96 16.28 8.65
C ALA A 434 -60.41 16.39 9.16
N ASP A 435 -61.15 17.35 8.59
CA ASP A 435 -62.61 17.37 8.70
C ASP A 435 -63.29 16.52 7.60
N ASP A 436 -64.61 16.35 7.68
CA ASP A 436 -65.39 15.52 6.76
C ASP A 436 -65.18 15.92 5.28
N THR A 437 -64.99 17.21 5.00
CA THR A 437 -64.73 17.73 3.65
C THR A 437 -63.32 17.44 3.14
N GLU A 438 -62.33 17.45 4.02
CA GLU A 438 -60.94 17.12 3.69
C GLU A 438 -60.72 15.61 3.51
N LEU A 439 -61.47 14.77 4.23
CA LEU A 439 -61.39 13.31 4.13
C LEU A 439 -61.71 12.80 2.71
N ASP A 440 -62.68 13.37 2.01
CA ASP A 440 -63.01 13.01 0.63
C ASP A 440 -61.84 13.25 -0.35
N ILE A 441 -61.07 14.33 -0.14
CA ILE A 441 -59.90 14.66 -0.96
C ILE A 441 -58.77 13.69 -0.65
N LEU A 442 -58.51 13.45 0.64
CA LEU A 442 -57.50 12.50 1.12
C LEU A 442 -57.80 11.08 0.67
N ARG A 443 -59.08 10.68 0.56
CA ARG A 443 -59.48 9.38 0.05
C ARG A 443 -58.98 9.13 -1.36
N LYS A 444 -59.20 10.08 -2.26
CA LYS A 444 -58.71 9.99 -3.65
C LYS A 444 -57.18 9.97 -3.71
N GLU A 445 -56.52 10.74 -2.85
CA GLU A 445 -55.06 10.74 -2.75
C GLU A 445 -54.54 9.38 -2.26
N TYR A 446 -55.15 8.81 -1.21
CA TYR A 446 -54.79 7.51 -0.65
C TYR A 446 -55.00 6.38 -1.65
N THR A 447 -56.13 6.35 -2.38
CA THR A 447 -56.37 5.29 -3.38
C THR A 447 -55.27 5.25 -4.45
N GLN A 448 -54.67 6.41 -4.79
CA GLN A 448 -53.54 6.47 -5.73
C GLN A 448 -52.21 6.06 -5.10
N LYS A 449 -52.08 6.20 -3.77
CA LYS A 449 -50.84 5.93 -3.01
C LYS A 449 -50.86 4.60 -2.26
N MET A 450 -51.98 3.89 -2.19
CA MET A 450 -52.17 2.68 -1.37
C MET A 450 -51.14 1.60 -1.70
N GLU A 451 -51.02 1.23 -2.98
CA GLU A 451 -50.02 0.24 -3.42
C GLU A 451 -48.59 0.71 -3.11
N TYR A 452 -48.33 2.02 -3.23
CA TYR A 452 -47.04 2.61 -2.93
C TYR A 452 -46.69 2.58 -1.44
N PHE A 453 -47.64 2.91 -0.57
CA PHE A 453 -47.45 2.89 0.89
C PHE A 453 -47.26 1.47 1.39
N ASN A 454 -48.08 0.52 0.91
CA ASN A 454 -47.92 -0.90 1.23
C ASN A 454 -46.56 -1.42 0.77
N PHE A 455 -46.13 -1.07 -0.46
CA PHE A 455 -44.80 -1.42 -0.94
C PHE A 455 -43.69 -0.88 -0.03
N ILE A 456 -43.78 0.36 0.44
CA ILE A 456 -42.77 0.91 1.37
C ILE A 456 -42.73 0.10 2.67
N VAL A 457 -43.89 -0.10 3.30
CA VAL A 457 -43.99 -0.78 4.61
C VAL A 457 -43.52 -2.23 4.54
N GLU A 458 -43.87 -2.95 3.46
CA GLU A 458 -43.41 -4.32 3.23
C GLU A 458 -41.88 -4.42 3.17
N ASN A 459 -41.21 -3.38 2.65
CA ASN A 459 -39.76 -3.34 2.44
C ASN A 459 -38.99 -2.67 3.60
N ILE A 460 -39.65 -2.25 4.69
CA ILE A 460 -38.94 -1.78 5.89
C ILE A 460 -38.27 -2.95 6.59
N GLY A 461 -36.96 -2.80 6.82
CA GLY A 461 -36.14 -3.84 7.45
C GLY A 461 -36.17 -3.86 8.98
N GLU A 462 -36.61 -2.78 9.65
CA GLU A 462 -36.70 -2.73 11.11
C GLU A 462 -38.13 -3.02 11.57
N ASP A 463 -38.32 -4.15 12.24
CA ASP A 463 -39.64 -4.66 12.65
C ASP A 463 -40.44 -3.66 13.50
N LEU A 464 -39.76 -2.90 14.37
CA LEU A 464 -40.42 -1.89 15.20
C LEU A 464 -41.00 -0.76 14.36
N ILE A 465 -40.21 -0.21 13.42
CA ILE A 465 -40.66 0.85 12.51
C ILE A 465 -41.77 0.33 11.61
N LYS A 466 -41.61 -0.89 11.09
CA LYS A 466 -42.61 -1.55 10.25
C LYS A 466 -43.95 -1.66 10.98
N GLY A 467 -43.97 -2.20 12.20
CA GLY A 467 -45.20 -2.33 12.99
C GLY A 467 -45.87 -0.98 13.30
N VAL A 468 -45.08 0.08 13.54
CA VAL A 468 -45.64 1.43 13.72
C VAL A 468 -46.31 1.94 12.45
N LEU A 469 -45.71 1.72 11.28
CA LEU A 469 -46.31 2.15 10.01
C LEU A 469 -47.50 1.31 9.58
N GLU A 470 -47.51 0.00 9.87
CA GLU A 470 -48.67 -0.86 9.65
C GLU A 470 -49.88 -0.32 10.44
N ASN A 471 -49.69 0.04 11.71
CA ASN A 471 -50.75 0.68 12.51
C ASN A 471 -51.19 2.03 11.93
N HIS A 472 -50.26 2.82 11.36
CA HIS A 472 -50.62 4.08 10.70
C HIS A 472 -51.45 3.86 9.44
N ILE A 473 -51.10 2.86 8.64
CA ILE A 473 -51.86 2.47 7.43
C ILE A 473 -53.23 1.93 7.82
N GLU A 474 -53.33 1.03 8.79
CA GLU A 474 -54.60 0.49 9.28
C GLU A 474 -55.51 1.63 9.75
N PHE A 475 -54.98 2.60 10.52
CA PHE A 475 -55.72 3.79 10.90
C PHE A 475 -56.19 4.61 9.68
N ILE A 476 -55.32 4.83 8.68
CA ILE A 476 -55.70 5.55 7.46
C ILE A 476 -56.86 4.82 6.78
N GLU A 477 -56.76 3.50 6.62
CA GLU A 477 -57.78 2.67 5.98
C GLU A 477 -59.10 2.69 6.75
N GLU A 478 -59.06 2.55 8.08
CA GLU A 478 -60.25 2.61 8.93
C GLU A 478 -60.96 3.96 8.88
N ASN A 479 -60.25 5.06 8.70
CA ASN A 479 -60.86 6.41 8.73
C ASN A 479 -61.21 6.94 7.34
N ILE A 480 -60.63 6.38 6.27
CA ILE A 480 -60.83 6.84 4.89
C ILE A 480 -61.70 5.88 4.07
N LEU A 481 -61.69 4.57 4.34
CA LEU A 481 -62.41 3.57 3.55
C LEU A 481 -63.77 3.17 4.15
N TYR A 482 -64.12 3.64 5.34
CA TYR A 482 -65.32 3.19 6.08
C TYR A 482 -66.68 3.72 5.58
N ASP A 483 -66.71 4.59 4.57
CA ASP A 483 -67.98 5.11 4.02
C ASP A 483 -68.60 4.25 2.91
N ASP A 484 -67.95 3.15 2.49
CA ASP A 484 -68.57 2.21 1.52
C ASP A 484 -69.38 1.08 2.18
N TYR A 485 -69.41 0.99 3.52
CA TYR A 485 -70.15 -0.04 4.26
C TYR A 485 -70.83 0.51 5.52
N LYS A 486 -71.88 1.30 5.35
CA LYS A 486 -73.00 1.33 6.31
C LYS A 486 -74.25 0.78 5.62
N PRO A 487 -74.98 -0.17 6.24
CA PRO A 487 -76.09 -0.89 5.63
C PRO A 487 -77.32 -0.01 5.34
#